data_AF-A0A7Z8QT64-F1
#
_entry.id   AF-A0A7Z8QT64-F1
#
_cell.length_a   1.000
_cell.length_b   1.000
_cell.length_c   1.000
_cell.angle_alpha   90.00
_cell.angle_beta   90.00
_cell.angle_gamma   90.00
#
_symmetry.space_group_name_H-M   'P 1'
#
loop_
_entity.id
_entity.type
_entity.pdbx_description
1 polymer ?
#
loop_
_entity_poly.entity_id
_entity_poly.type
_entity_poly.pdbx_seq_one_letter_code
_entity_poly.pdbx_strand_id
1 'polypeptide(L)' 'MDDAKKGGDIDLFLESEEIIDMQTQIQFLTAIYKDTTQREVDFLIKIPTPKNLPIYKIAKKEGILLC' A
#
# COMPACT_ATOMS: atom_id res chain seq x y z
N MET A 1 9.68 18.12 -0.39
CA MET A 1 9.87 16.85 -1.13
C MET A 1 9.33 17.10 -2.53
N ASP A 2 10.04 16.63 -3.55
CA ASP A 2 9.77 16.96 -4.95
C ASP A 2 9.15 15.73 -5.62
N ASP A 3 7.83 15.73 -5.76
CA ASP A 3 7.04 14.63 -6.33
C ASP A 3 7.30 14.45 -7.84
N ALA A 4 8.06 15.35 -8.47
CA ALA A 4 8.39 15.28 -9.90
C ALA A 4 9.57 14.34 -10.22
N LYS A 5 10.26 13.78 -9.23
CA LYS A 5 11.33 12.79 -9.45
C LYS A 5 10.75 11.45 -9.91
N LYS A 6 10.53 11.32 -11.21
CA LYS A 6 10.19 10.05 -11.88
C LYS A 6 11.36 9.06 -11.76
N GLY A 7 11.40 8.34 -10.65
CA GLY A 7 12.42 7.35 -10.32
C GLY A 7 12.43 6.88 -8.86
N GLY A 8 11.54 7.40 -8.00
CA GLY A 8 11.45 7.04 -6.58
C GLY A 8 10.72 5.73 -6.28
N ASP A 9 10.60 5.45 -4.99
CA ASP A 9 9.98 4.29 -4.35
C ASP A 9 8.51 4.14 -4.76
N ILE A 10 7.98 2.91 -4.71
CA ILE A 10 6.61 2.61 -5.14
C ILE A 10 5.70 2.59 -3.90
N ASP A 11 4.80 3.57 -3.77
CA ASP A 11 3.74 3.55 -2.78
C ASP A 11 2.56 2.69 -3.27
N LEU A 12 2.15 1.71 -2.47
CA LEU A 12 1.03 0.83 -2.76
C LEU A 12 0.02 0.85 -1.60
N PHE A 13 -1.24 1.13 -1.93
CA PHE A 13 -2.36 1.12 -0.99
C PHE A 13 -3.33 -0.01 -1.33
N LEU A 14 -3.60 -0.89 -0.36
CA LEU A 14 -4.58 -1.96 -0.46
C LEU A 14 -5.71 -1.72 0.56
N GLU A 15 -6.94 -1.68 0.07
CA GLU A 15 -8.12 -1.70 0.91
C GLU A 15 -8.78 -3.08 0.82
N SER A 16 -8.94 -3.73 1.97
CA SER A 16 -9.61 -5.03 2.08
C SER A 16 -10.91 -4.89 2.85
N GLU A 17 -11.92 -5.63 2.39
CA GLU A 17 -13.19 -5.83 3.11
C GLU A 17 -13.10 -6.98 4.13
N GLU A 18 -12.00 -7.73 4.12
CA GLU A 18 -11.77 -8.87 5.01
C GLU A 18 -10.84 -8.52 6.17
N ILE A 19 -11.07 -9.15 7.32
CA ILE A 19 -10.13 -9.10 8.45
C ILE A 19 -8.93 -9.97 8.10
N ILE A 20 -7.78 -9.33 7.86
CA ILE A 20 -6.52 -10.01 7.56
C ILE A 20 -5.69 -10.06 8.84
N ASP A 21 -5.29 -11.26 9.26
CA ASP A 21 -4.38 -11.43 10.39
C ASP A 21 -2.96 -10.93 10.07
N MET A 22 -2.17 -10.70 11.12
CA MET A 22 -0.82 -10.16 10.97
C MET A 22 0.10 -11.10 10.16
N GLN A 23 -0.10 -12.42 10.26
CA GLN A 23 0.73 -13.40 9.56
C GLN A 23 0.51 -13.32 8.04
N THR A 24 -0.75 -13.19 7.62
CA THR A 24 -1.16 -13.05 6.22
C THR A 24 -0.67 -11.71 5.66
N GLN A 25 -0.75 -10.63 6.45
CA GLN A 25 -0.17 -9.33 6.05
C GLN A 25 1.34 -9.42 5.79
N ILE A 26 2.10 -10.09 6.66
CA ILE A 26 3.55 -10.30 6.49
C ILE A 26 3.85 -11.16 5.26
N GLN A 27 3.08 -12.23 5.03
CA GLN A 27 3.24 -13.08 3.86
C GLN A 27 2.98 -12.31 2.56
N PHE A 28 1.92 -11.49 2.54
CA PHE A 28 1.59 -10.64 1.41
C PHE A 28 2.71 -9.64 1.12
N LEU A 29 3.17 -8.91 2.15
CA LEU A 29 4.30 -7.98 2.05
C LEU A 29 5.53 -8.68 1.46
N THR A 30 5.88 -9.85 2.01
CA THR A 30 7.03 -10.63 1.55
C THR A 30 6.89 -11.08 0.10
N ALA A 31 5.70 -11.47 -0.34
CA ALA A 31 5.43 -11.84 -1.72
C ALA A 31 5.58 -10.64 -2.66
N ILE A 32 4.98 -9.49 -2.30
CA ILE A 32 5.12 -8.24 -3.05
C ILE A 32 6.61 -7.88 -3.18
N TYR A 33 7.37 -7.83 -2.08
CA TYR A 33 8.80 -7.49 -2.13
C TYR A 33 9.64 -8.42 -3.00
N LYS A 34 9.27 -9.71 -3.10
CA LYS A 34 9.97 -10.67 -3.98
C LYS A 34 9.61 -10.50 -5.45
N ASP A 35 8.37 -10.12 -5.72
CA ASP A 35 7.82 -10.05 -7.08
C ASP A 35 7.91 -8.64 -7.69
N THR A 36 8.15 -7.61 -6.88
CA THR A 36 8.41 -6.24 -7.33
C THR A 36 9.87 -6.03 -7.72
N THR A 37 10.10 -5.00 -8.54
CA THR A 37 11.44 -4.64 -9.08
C THR A 37 12.47 -4.36 -7.99
N GLN A 38 13.73 -4.07 -8.32
CA GLN A 38 14.78 -3.64 -7.37
C GLN A 38 14.50 -2.32 -6.62
N ARG A 39 13.27 -1.81 -6.66
CA ARG A 39 12.85 -0.55 -6.04
C ARG A 39 12.15 -0.84 -4.72
N GLU A 40 12.38 0.04 -3.75
CA GLU A 40 11.70 -0.02 -2.46
C GLU A 40 10.20 0.21 -2.68
N VAL A 41 9.38 -0.57 -1.97
CA VAL A 41 7.91 -0.49 -2.04
C VAL A 41 7.42 -0.17 -0.65
N ASP A 42 6.72 0.94 -0.51
CA ASP A 42 6.01 1.30 0.73
C ASP A 42 4.57 0.80 0.64
N PHE A 43 4.18 -0.04 1.59
CA PHE A 43 2.88 -0.71 1.54
C PHE A 43 1.97 -0.32 2.69
N LEU A 44 0.76 0.12 2.35
CA LEU A 44 -0.28 0.51 3.30
C LEU A 44 -1.52 -0.37 3.11
N ILE A 45 -1.90 -1.11 4.14
CA ILE A 45 -3.12 -1.93 4.16
C ILE A 45 -4.18 -1.28 5.03
N LYS A 46 -5.37 -1.08 4.49
CA LYS A 46 -6.59 -0.78 5.25
C LYS A 46 -7.44 -2.04 5.36
N ILE A 47 -7.53 -2.57 6.58
CA ILE A 47 -8.49 -3.62 6.98
C ILE A 47 -9.82 -3.00 7.47
N PRO A 48 -10.94 -3.75 7.51
CA PRO A 48 -12.28 -3.24 7.83
C PRO A 48 -12.44 -2.96 9.34
N THR A 49 -11.65 -2.01 9.83
CA THR A 49 -11.74 -1.48 11.19
C THR A 49 -12.42 -0.12 11.17
N PRO A 50 -13.06 0.31 12.27
CA PRO A 50 -13.65 1.65 12.37
C PRO A 50 -12.59 2.77 12.30
N LYS A 51 -11.30 2.43 12.37
CA LYS A 51 -10.20 3.38 12.29
C LYS A 51 -10.05 3.88 10.85
N ASN A 52 -10.33 5.17 10.64
CA ASN A 52 -10.10 5.83 9.36
C ASN A 52 -8.99 6.86 9.48
N LEU A 53 -7.77 6.48 9.06
CA LEU A 53 -6.62 7.37 9.09
C LEU A 53 -6.68 8.38 7.92
N PRO A 54 -6.23 9.64 8.12
CA PRO A 54 -6.18 10.64 7.05
C PRO A 54 -5.43 10.16 5.80
N ILE A 55 -4.38 9.35 5.98
CA ILE A 55 -3.58 8.78 4.89
C ILE A 55 -4.41 7.92 3.93
N TYR A 56 -5.48 7.25 4.40
CA TYR A 56 -6.37 6.47 3.52
C TYR A 56 -7.14 7.37 2.55
N LYS A 57 -7.50 8.58 2.97
CA LYS A 57 -8.20 9.55 2.12
C LYS A 57 -7.25 10.13 1.07
N ILE A 58 -6.00 10.40 1.47
CA ILE A 58 -4.96 10.91 0.57
C ILE A 58 -4.63 9.87 -0.50
N ALA A 59 -4.35 8.63 -0.09
CA ALA A 59 -4.04 7.52 -1.00
C ALA A 59 -5.13 7.29 -2.06
N LYS A 60 -6.41 7.34 -1.66
CA LYS A 60 -7.53 7.21 -2.62
C LYS A 60 -7.71 8.41 -3.54
N LYS A 61 -7.34 9.61 -3.08
CA LYS A 61 -7.54 10.86 -3.84
C LYS A 61 -6.43 11.07 -4.87
N GLU A 62 -5.19 10.75 -4.51
CA GLU A 62 -3.99 11.03 -5.30
C GLU A 62 -3.47 9.79 -6.04
N GLY A 63 -3.84 8.59 -5.59
CA GLY A 63 -3.43 7.33 -6.20
C GLY A 63 -4.12 7.01 -7.52
N ILE A 64 -3.56 6.04 -8.24
CA ILE A 64 -4.12 5.47 -9.46
C ILE A 64 -4.74 4.12 -9.13
N LEU A 65 -5.99 3.90 -9.52
CA LEU A 65 -6.66 2.61 -9.38
C LEU A 65 -6.04 1.59 -10.33
N LEU A 66 -5.56 0.47 -9.79
CA LEU A 66 -4.97 -0.62 -10.57
C LEU A 66 -5.98 -1.72 -10.93
N CYS A 67 -6.93 -2.02 -10.04
CA CYS A 67 -7.97 -3.02 -10.23
C CYS A 67 -9.20 -2.75 -9.35
#